data_AF-A0A853ICE4-F1
#
_entry.id   AF-A0A853ICE4-F1
#
_cell.length_a   1.000
_cell.length_b   1.000
_cell.length_c   1.000
_cell.angle_alpha   90.00
_cell.angle_beta   90.00
_cell.angle_gamma   90.00
#
_symmetry.space_group_name_H-M   'P 1'
#
loop_
_entity.id
_entity.type
_entity.pdbx_description
1 polymer ?
#
loop_
_entity_poly.entity_id
_entity_poly.type
_entity_poly.pdbx_seq_one_letter_code
_entity_poly.pdbx_strand_id
1 'polypeptide(L)'
;MSSKMRYLLAVFSVIVMSKIQAQEIVVNKGKYSDYYHMMYKLESGKYKINSNYGFNEGGQFEVLVPKQYFSVPAPNCKENIIIRMPWSDNETKKQALYKKLVAQKEVNVVLELNPYINLVNKKPLKVELQYCNVFFRHRSGDYYDSL
;
A
#
# COMPACT_ATOMS: atom_id res chain seq x y z
N MET A 1 3.00 24.42 66.45
CA MET A 1 2.34 23.26 65.83
C MET A 1 1.68 23.72 64.53
N SER A 2 1.82 22.93 63.46
CA SER A 2 1.15 23.04 62.14
C SER A 2 1.65 24.12 61.17
N SER A 3 1.71 23.95 59.84
CA SER A 3 1.99 22.82 58.93
C SER A 3 2.09 23.49 57.55
N LYS A 4 3.27 23.53 56.91
CA LYS A 4 3.41 24.07 55.56
C LYS A 4 3.10 22.96 54.56
N MET A 5 1.88 22.97 54.02
CA MET A 5 1.43 22.07 52.97
C MET A 5 2.13 22.41 51.65
N ARG A 6 2.99 21.49 51.17
CA ARG A 6 3.65 21.56 49.86
C ARG A 6 2.81 20.77 48.86
N TYR A 7 2.19 21.45 47.91
CA TYR A 7 1.52 20.80 46.78
C TYR A 7 2.56 20.33 45.76
N LEU A 8 2.70 19.01 45.62
CA LEU A 8 3.44 18.37 44.53
C LEU A 8 2.47 18.14 43.36
N LEU A 9 2.57 18.96 42.32
CA LEU A 9 1.92 18.73 41.03
C LEU A 9 2.67 17.58 40.32
N ALA A 10 2.09 16.38 40.38
CA ALA A 10 2.55 15.25 39.58
C ALA A 10 1.95 15.35 38.17
N VAL A 11 2.77 15.76 37.19
CA VAL A 11 2.39 15.75 35.77
C VAL A 11 2.48 14.30 35.27
N PHE A 12 1.33 13.62 35.15
CA PHE A 12 1.23 12.33 34.49
C PHE A 12 1.27 12.55 32.97
N SER A 13 2.46 12.45 32.37
CA SER A 13 2.62 12.36 30.93
C SER A 13 2.10 11.00 30.44
N VAL A 14 0.85 10.95 29.98
CA VAL A 14 0.29 9.78 29.31
C VAL A 14 0.92 9.68 27.92
N ILE A 15 1.99 8.89 27.81
CA ILE A 15 2.53 8.49 26.52
C ILE A 15 1.55 7.50 25.92
N VAL A 16 0.66 7.99 25.05
CA VAL A 16 -0.18 7.13 24.21
C VAL A 16 0.76 6.43 23.22
N MET A 17 1.20 5.21 23.55
CA MET A 17 1.84 4.31 22.59
C MET A 17 0.78 3.89 21.57
N SER A 18 0.60 4.71 20.54
CA SER A 18 -0.09 4.30 19.33
C SER A 18 0.69 3.11 18.76
N LYS A 19 0.13 1.90 18.88
CA LYS A 19 0.63 0.74 18.12
C LYS A 19 0.43 1.10 16.65
N ILE A 20 1.48 1.57 15.99
CA ILE A 20 1.52 1.67 14.54
C ILE A 20 1.36 0.23 14.06
N GLN A 21 0.15 -0.14 13.64
CA GLN A 21 -0.11 -1.42 13.03
C GLN A 21 0.64 -1.40 11.70
N ALA A 22 1.86 -1.95 11.71
CA ALA A 22 2.67 -2.07 10.52
C ALA A 22 1.87 -2.86 9.49
N GLN A 23 1.86 -2.36 8.26
CA GLN A 23 1.16 -3.00 7.17
C GLN A 23 1.77 -4.37 6.91
N GLU A 24 0.97 -5.42 7.09
CA GLU A 24 1.45 -6.80 6.96
C GLU A 24 1.66 -7.16 5.49
N ILE A 25 2.83 -7.72 5.19
CA ILE A 25 3.17 -8.29 3.88
C ILE A 25 3.08 -9.81 4.01
N VAL A 26 2.16 -10.40 3.26
CA VAL A 26 1.97 -11.85 3.16
C VAL A 26 2.86 -12.39 2.06
N VAL A 27 3.60 -13.46 2.37
CA VAL A 27 4.45 -14.16 1.42
C VAL A 27 3.74 -15.41 0.93
N ASN A 28 3.32 -15.43 -0.33
CA ASN A 28 2.75 -16.61 -0.97
C ASN A 28 3.85 -17.33 -1.78
N LYS A 29 4.00 -18.63 -1.53
CA LYS A 29 4.96 -19.47 -2.25
C LYS A 29 4.48 -19.72 -3.67
N GLY A 30 5.24 -19.26 -4.66
CA GLY A 30 5.07 -19.61 -6.06
C GLY A 30 5.94 -20.79 -6.47
N LYS A 31 5.72 -21.27 -7.71
CA LYS A 31 6.50 -22.38 -8.27
C LYS A 31 7.99 -22.05 -8.46
N TYR A 32 8.29 -20.80 -8.81
CA TYR A 32 9.64 -20.33 -9.16
C TYR A 32 10.17 -19.23 -8.24
N SER A 33 9.27 -18.47 -7.60
CA SER A 33 9.62 -17.35 -6.72
C SER A 33 8.56 -17.15 -5.64
N ASP A 34 8.96 -16.47 -4.57
CA ASP A 34 8.04 -15.96 -3.56
C ASP A 34 7.34 -14.70 -4.07
N TYR A 35 6.04 -14.59 -3.80
CA TYR A 35 5.22 -13.44 -4.10
C TYR A 35 4.86 -12.70 -2.81
N TYR A 36 4.96 -11.38 -2.83
CA TYR A 36 4.81 -10.51 -1.67
C TYR A 36 3.60 -9.63 -1.91
N HIS A 37 2.54 -9.90 -1.16
CA HIS A 37 1.28 -9.19 -1.26
C HIS A 37 1.00 -8.40 0.01
N MET A 38 0.31 -7.27 -0.16
CA MET A 38 -0.13 -6.47 0.97
C MET A 38 -1.52 -5.90 0.71
N MET A 39 -2.33 -5.82 1.77
CA MET A 39 -3.52 -4.99 1.76
C MET A 39 -3.05 -3.54 1.89
N TYR A 40 -3.51 -2.66 1.02
CA TYR A 40 -3.17 -1.24 1.00
C TYR A 40 -4.41 -0.37 0.95
N LYS A 41 -4.48 0.65 1.82
CA LYS A 41 -5.59 1.59 1.84
C LYS A 41 -5.22 2.77 0.93
N LEU A 42 -5.89 2.88 -0.21
CA LEU A 42 -5.84 4.08 -1.04
C LEU A 42 -6.78 5.13 -0.43
N GLU A 43 -6.20 6.08 0.29
CA GLU A 43 -6.93 7.17 0.94
C GLU A 43 -7.30 8.28 -0.04
N SER A 44 -8.52 8.81 0.08
CA SER A 44 -8.99 9.92 -0.75
C SER A 44 -8.05 11.14 -0.62
N GLY A 45 -7.71 11.77 -1.75
CA GLY A 45 -6.76 12.89 -1.80
C GLY A 45 -5.27 12.52 -1.66
N LYS A 46 -4.93 11.26 -1.35
CA LYS A 46 -3.54 10.77 -1.27
C LYS A 46 -3.11 9.92 -2.47
N TYR A 47 -3.97 9.82 -3.48
CA TYR A 47 -3.64 9.22 -4.77
C TYR A 47 -4.37 9.96 -5.89
N LYS A 48 -3.91 9.77 -7.14
CA LYS A 48 -4.62 10.21 -8.34
C LYS A 48 -4.65 9.09 -9.38
N ILE A 49 -5.74 9.01 -10.14
CA ILE A 49 -5.75 8.21 -11.37
C ILE A 49 -4.77 8.84 -12.36
N ASN A 50 -3.97 8.03 -13.06
CA ASN A 50 -3.17 8.52 -14.18
C ASN A 50 -4.09 8.77 -15.39
N SER A 51 -4.58 10.00 -15.53
CA SER A 51 -5.52 10.39 -16.57
C SER A 51 -4.95 10.27 -17.99
N ASN A 52 -3.63 10.25 -18.15
CA ASN A 52 -2.99 10.05 -19.45
C ASN A 52 -3.23 8.65 -20.01
N TYR A 53 -3.47 7.66 -19.14
CA TYR A 53 -3.82 6.30 -19.54
C TYR A 53 -5.32 6.01 -19.39
N GLY A 54 -5.92 6.46 -18.27
CA GLY A 54 -7.31 6.10 -17.94
C GLY A 54 -7.50 4.59 -17.79
N PHE A 55 -8.73 4.11 -18.03
CA PHE A 55 -9.01 2.69 -18.21
C PHE A 55 -8.93 2.37 -19.71
N ASN A 56 -7.89 1.65 -20.12
CA ASN A 56 -7.61 1.36 -21.52
C ASN A 56 -7.98 -0.08 -21.90
N GLU A 57 -7.74 -0.45 -23.15
CA GLU A 57 -7.95 -1.79 -23.69
C GLU A 57 -7.28 -2.85 -22.80
N GLY A 58 -7.96 -3.97 -22.54
CA GLY A 58 -7.52 -5.03 -21.62
C GLY A 58 -7.62 -4.65 -20.14
N GLY A 59 -8.33 -3.57 -19.84
CA GLY A 59 -8.62 -3.06 -18.50
C GLY A 59 -7.40 -2.60 -17.71
N GLN A 60 -6.30 -2.25 -18.39
CA GLN A 60 -5.15 -1.66 -17.73
C GLN A 60 -5.45 -0.22 -17.32
N PHE A 61 -4.91 0.17 -16.17
CA PHE A 61 -4.95 1.54 -15.66
C PHE A 61 -3.83 1.73 -14.63
N GLU A 62 -3.58 2.98 -14.26
CA GLU A 62 -2.57 3.31 -13.25
C GLU A 62 -3.11 4.27 -12.19
N VAL A 63 -2.65 4.06 -10.97
CA VAL A 63 -2.82 4.98 -9.84
C VAL A 63 -1.47 5.49 -9.42
N LEU A 64 -1.36 6.80 -9.20
CA LEU A 64 -0.15 7.47 -8.75
C LEU A 64 -0.31 7.85 -7.28
N VAL A 65 0.54 7.28 -6.43
CA VAL A 65 0.59 7.55 -4.99
C VAL A 65 1.89 8.29 -4.68
N PRO A 66 1.86 9.50 -4.13
CA PRO A 66 3.08 10.17 -3.66
C PRO A 66 3.86 9.28 -2.68
N LYS A 67 5.18 9.18 -2.87
CA LYS A 67 6.06 8.27 -2.13
C LYS A 67 5.90 8.40 -0.61
N GLN A 68 5.68 9.60 -0.09
CA GLN A 68 5.50 9.84 1.34
C GLN A 68 4.26 9.16 1.94
N TYR A 69 3.29 8.74 1.11
CA TYR A 69 2.10 8.02 1.54
C TYR A 69 2.19 6.50 1.30
N PHE A 70 3.23 6.03 0.62
CA PHE A 70 3.44 4.60 0.40
C PHE A 70 4.25 3.99 1.55
N SER A 71 3.76 2.90 2.14
CA SER A 71 4.29 2.35 3.39
C SER A 71 5.55 1.49 3.21
N VAL A 72 5.79 0.95 2.00
CA VAL A 72 7.01 0.21 1.69
C VAL A 72 8.10 1.20 1.26
N PRO A 73 9.30 1.19 1.87
CA PRO A 73 10.36 2.11 1.48
C PRO A 73 10.73 1.92 0.01
N ALA A 74 10.86 3.03 -0.71
CA ALA A 74 11.23 3.06 -2.12
C ALA A 74 12.37 4.07 -2.32
N PRO A 75 13.61 3.75 -1.88
CA PRO A 75 14.70 4.73 -1.78
C PRO A 75 15.01 5.40 -3.13
N ASN A 76 14.91 4.66 -4.23
CA ASN A 76 15.21 5.15 -5.57
C ASN A 76 14.07 5.95 -6.23
N CYS A 77 12.92 6.06 -5.57
CA CYS A 77 11.77 6.80 -6.09
C CYS A 77 11.79 8.25 -5.63
N LYS A 78 11.63 9.16 -6.60
CA LYS A 78 11.68 10.60 -6.34
C LYS A 78 10.30 11.18 -6.03
N GLU A 79 9.27 10.74 -6.73
CA GLU A 79 7.94 11.36 -6.66
C GLU A 79 6.85 10.35 -6.29
N ASN A 80 6.33 9.61 -7.26
CA ASN A 80 5.19 8.74 -7.09
C ASN A 80 5.57 7.26 -7.19
N ILE A 81 4.86 6.43 -6.44
CA ILE A 81 4.70 5.00 -6.72
C ILE A 81 3.54 4.85 -7.69
N ILE A 82 3.79 4.15 -8.79
CA ILE A 82 2.84 3.79 -9.82
C ILE A 82 2.27 2.42 -9.46
N ILE A 83 0.98 2.36 -9.16
CA ILE A 83 0.25 1.11 -8.95
C ILE A 83 -0.47 0.80 -10.25
N ARG A 84 -0.02 -0.24 -10.95
CA ARG A 84 -0.52 -0.60 -12.27
C ARG A 84 -1.46 -1.81 -12.21
N MET A 85 -2.60 -1.73 -12.88
CA MET A 85 -3.39 -2.90 -13.24
C MET A 85 -2.86 -3.41 -14.58
N PRO A 86 -2.37 -4.65 -14.69
CA PRO A 86 -1.85 -5.17 -15.95
C PRO A 86 -2.97 -5.39 -16.97
N TRP A 87 -2.59 -5.41 -18.25
CA TRP A 87 -3.47 -5.76 -19.36
C TRP A 87 -3.89 -7.24 -19.33
N SER A 88 -5.14 -7.54 -19.70
CA SER A 88 -5.61 -8.89 -20.06
C SER A 88 -7.00 -8.85 -20.69
N ASP A 89 -7.44 -9.94 -21.32
CA ASP A 89 -8.81 -10.08 -21.85
C ASP A 89 -9.93 -10.14 -20.79
N ASN A 90 -9.60 -10.32 -19.50
CA ASN A 90 -10.59 -10.29 -18.43
C ASN A 90 -10.59 -8.94 -17.69
N GLU A 91 -11.69 -8.19 -17.83
CA GLU A 91 -11.80 -6.82 -17.33
C GLU A 91 -12.83 -6.63 -16.21
N THR A 92 -13.58 -7.68 -15.83
CA THR A 92 -14.79 -7.52 -15.00
C THR A 92 -14.48 -6.89 -13.64
N LYS A 93 -13.55 -7.47 -12.87
CA LYS A 93 -13.17 -6.91 -11.56
C LYS A 93 -12.26 -5.69 -11.71
N LYS A 94 -11.44 -5.61 -12.76
CA LYS A 94 -10.66 -4.40 -13.07
C LYS A 94 -11.55 -3.18 -13.24
N GLN A 95 -12.63 -3.31 -14.02
CA GLN A 95 -13.56 -2.22 -14.27
C GLN A 95 -14.31 -1.81 -12.99
N ALA A 96 -14.72 -2.79 -12.18
CA ALA A 96 -15.33 -2.53 -10.88
C ALA A 96 -14.38 -1.79 -9.93
N LEU A 97 -13.10 -2.18 -9.89
CA LEU A 97 -12.07 -1.49 -9.11
C LEU A 97 -11.83 -0.07 -9.64
N TYR A 98 -11.66 0.11 -10.95
CA TYR A 98 -11.45 1.42 -11.55
C TYR A 98 -12.60 2.39 -11.25
N LYS A 99 -13.86 1.94 -11.38
CA LYS A 99 -15.04 2.75 -11.02
C LYS A 99 -15.03 3.19 -9.56
N LYS A 100 -14.61 2.32 -8.63
CA LYS A 100 -14.45 2.69 -7.21
C LYS A 100 -13.37 3.75 -7.01
N LEU A 101 -12.24 3.62 -7.71
CA LEU A 101 -11.12 4.55 -7.61
C LEU A 101 -11.43 5.93 -8.21
N VAL A 102 -12.13 5.98 -9.35
CA VAL A 102 -12.59 7.22 -10.00
C VAL A 102 -13.62 7.95 -9.16
N ALA A 103 -14.47 7.22 -8.43
CA ALA A 103 -15.37 7.83 -7.45
C ALA A 103 -14.63 8.45 -6.23
N GLN A 104 -13.28 8.44 -6.23
CA GLN A 104 -12.38 9.00 -5.22
C GLN A 104 -12.73 8.58 -3.78
N LYS A 105 -13.29 7.39 -3.64
CA LYS A 105 -13.57 6.79 -2.33
C LYS A 105 -12.28 6.26 -1.73
N GLU A 106 -12.26 6.12 -0.41
CA GLU A 106 -11.26 5.27 0.20
C GLU A 106 -11.47 3.82 -0.27
N VAL A 107 -10.42 3.19 -0.79
CA VAL A 107 -10.49 1.82 -1.30
C VAL A 107 -9.37 0.99 -0.70
N ASN A 108 -9.73 -0.11 -0.04
CA ASN A 108 -8.79 -1.16 0.31
C ASN A 108 -8.51 -2.00 -0.94
N VAL A 109 -7.24 -2.12 -1.29
CA VAL A 109 -6.77 -2.88 -2.45
C VAL A 109 -5.72 -3.89 -2.03
N VAL A 110 -5.60 -4.98 -2.76
CA VAL A 110 -4.45 -5.88 -2.60
C VAL A 110 -3.43 -5.58 -3.67
N LEU A 111 -2.20 -5.35 -3.24
CA LEU A 111 -1.07 -5.06 -4.10
C LEU A 111 -0.14 -6.27 -4.17
N GLU A 112 0.48 -6.45 -5.34
CA GLU A 112 1.62 -7.32 -5.56
C GLU A 112 2.86 -6.45 -5.74
N LEU A 113 3.87 -6.68 -4.88
CA LEU A 113 5.09 -5.87 -4.90
C LEU A 113 6.11 -6.36 -5.92
N ASN A 114 6.02 -7.63 -6.32
CA ASN A 114 6.85 -8.23 -7.35
C ASN A 114 6.67 -7.53 -8.72
N PRO A 115 7.65 -7.61 -9.62
CA PRO A 115 8.98 -8.18 -9.42
C PRO A 115 9.97 -7.19 -8.77
N TYR A 116 9.54 -5.96 -8.49
CA TYR A 116 10.43 -4.83 -8.20
C TYR A 116 10.72 -4.65 -6.71
N ILE A 117 10.99 -5.76 -6.01
CA ILE A 117 11.35 -5.74 -4.58
C ILE A 117 12.79 -6.16 -4.34
N ASN A 118 13.38 -5.60 -3.30
CA ASN A 118 14.60 -6.07 -2.67
C ASN A 118 14.27 -6.64 -1.29
N LEU A 119 14.68 -7.87 -1.02
CA LEU A 119 14.52 -8.51 0.29
C LEU A 119 15.69 -8.11 1.19
N VAL A 120 15.47 -7.14 2.06
CA VAL A 120 16.50 -6.62 2.99
C VAL A 120 16.72 -7.60 4.15
N ASN A 121 15.66 -8.19 4.69
CA ASN A 121 15.75 -9.23 5.71
C ASN A 121 14.56 -10.20 5.61
N LYS A 122 14.78 -11.47 5.92
CA LYS A 122 13.75 -12.52 5.95
C LYS A 122 12.98 -12.56 7.26
N LYS A 123 13.67 -12.36 8.39
CA LYS A 123 13.09 -12.44 9.74
C LYS A 123 13.77 -11.43 10.68
N PRO A 124 13.08 -10.36 11.13
CA PRO A 124 11.76 -9.93 10.67
C PRO A 124 11.75 -9.63 9.17
N LEU A 125 10.62 -9.85 8.51
CA LEU A 125 10.49 -9.56 7.09
C LEU A 125 10.68 -8.06 6.86
N LYS A 126 11.67 -7.71 6.05
CA LYS A 126 11.92 -6.34 5.61
C LYS A 126 12.16 -6.35 4.10
N VAL A 127 11.35 -5.58 3.39
CA VAL A 127 11.45 -5.40 1.94
C VAL A 127 11.48 -3.92 1.61
N GLU A 128 12.07 -3.59 0.47
CA GLU A 128 12.09 -2.25 -0.10
C GLU A 128 11.83 -2.36 -1.61
N LEU A 129 11.24 -1.33 -2.21
CA LEU A 129 11.07 -1.30 -3.66
C LEU A 129 12.38 -0.94 -4.35
N GLN A 130 12.74 -1.72 -5.37
CA GLN A 130 13.87 -1.42 -6.27
C GLN A 130 13.52 -0.30 -7.25
N TYR A 131 12.26 -0.26 -7.70
CA TYR A 131 11.71 0.69 -8.66
C TYR A 131 10.41 1.33 -8.13
N CYS A 132 9.81 2.21 -8.92
CA CYS A 132 8.64 3.00 -8.50
C CYS A 132 7.31 2.40 -8.95
N ASN A 133 7.28 1.10 -9.22
CA ASN A 133 6.09 0.43 -9.71
C ASN A 133 5.75 -0.74 -8.79
N VAL A 134 4.47 -0.91 -8.54
CA VAL A 134 3.86 -2.12 -7.97
C VAL A 134 2.60 -2.43 -8.76
N PHE A 135 2.01 -3.60 -8.56
CA PHE A 135 0.83 -4.00 -9.29
C PHE A 135 -0.36 -4.12 -8.34
N PHE A 136 -1.56 -3.86 -8.86
CA PHE A 136 -2.73 -4.45 -8.24
C PHE A 136 -2.59 -5.97 -8.39
N ARG A 137 -2.81 -6.71 -7.30
CA ARG A 137 -2.72 -8.16 -7.35
C ARG A 137 -3.74 -8.69 -8.35
N HIS A 138 -3.31 -9.64 -9.17
CA HIS A 138 -4.15 -10.21 -10.20
C HIS A 138 -4.01 -11.73 -10.23
N ARG A 139 -5.05 -12.41 -10.71
CA ARG A 139 -5.08 -13.86 -10.90
C ARG A 139 -5.97 -14.20 -12.07
N SER A 140 -5.49 -15.04 -12.98
CA SER A 140 -6.22 -15.39 -14.21
C SER A 140 -6.65 -14.17 -15.03
N GLY A 141 -5.75 -13.19 -15.14
CA GLY A 141 -5.96 -11.94 -15.88
C GLY A 141 -6.68 -10.84 -15.10
N ASP A 142 -7.53 -11.16 -14.13
CA ASP A 142 -8.38 -10.17 -13.45
C ASP A 142 -7.83 -9.74 -12.08
N TYR A 143 -8.37 -8.66 -11.53
CA TYR A 143 -8.05 -8.19 -10.17
C TYR A 143 -8.39 -9.27 -9.12
N TYR A 144 -7.49 -9.47 -8.17
CA TYR A 144 -7.64 -10.43 -7.09
C TYR A 144 -7.45 -9.75 -5.73
N ASP A 145 -8.53 -9.69 -4.96
CA ASP A 145 -8.71 -8.90 -3.75
C ASP A 145 -8.45 -9.65 -2.44
N SER A 146 -7.80 -10.82 -2.53
CA SER A 146 -7.37 -11.61 -1.37
C SER A 146 -5.85 -11.54 -1.20
N LEU A 147 -5.37 -11.71 0.04
CA LEU A 147 -3.99 -12.06 0.40
C LEU A 147 -3.72 -13.56 0.16
#